data_AF-A0A954BND9-F1
#
_entry.id   AF-A0A954BND9-F1
#
_cell.length_a   1.000
_cell.length_b   1.000
_cell.length_c   1.000
_cell.angle_alpha   90.00
_cell.angle_beta   90.00
_cell.angle_gamma   90.00
#
_symmetry.space_group_name_H-M   'P 1'
#
loop_
_entity.id
_entity.type
_entity.pdbx_description
1 polymer ?
#
loop_
_entity_poly.entity_id
_entity_poly.type
_entity_poly.pdbx_seq_one_letter_code
_entity_poly.pdbx_strand_id
1 'polypeptide(L)'
;MPQYTSAYQEAFDVFAASYFANHRDAELEARAARYLAGLMLARIDGKSPVEYISDTADKDAVRAFARAHLATPASRLGDMADRWFRQWADRSERGAAS
;
A
#
# COMPACT_ATOMS: atom_id res chain seq x y z
N MET A 1 -7.83 -11.53 -8.09
CA MET A 1 -6.51 -11.33 -7.47
C MET A 1 -5.42 -11.68 -8.47
N PRO A 2 -4.33 -10.88 -8.55
CA PRO A 2 -3.12 -11.28 -9.27
C PRO A 2 -2.58 -12.62 -8.74
N GLN A 3 -2.03 -13.43 -9.64
CA GLN A 3 -1.54 -14.78 -9.32
C GLN A 3 -0.42 -14.84 -8.27
N TYR A 4 0.25 -13.71 -7.99
CA TYR A 4 1.40 -13.62 -7.08
C TYR A 4 1.12 -12.79 -5.82
N THR A 5 -0.14 -12.52 -5.47
CA THR A 5 -0.44 -11.68 -4.31
C THR A 5 0.19 -12.19 -3.01
N SER A 6 0.09 -13.49 -2.72
CA SER A 6 0.70 -14.08 -1.51
C SER A 6 2.23 -13.93 -1.51
N ALA A 7 2.88 -14.13 -2.66
CA ALA A 7 4.32 -14.00 -2.78
C ALA A 7 4.79 -12.55 -2.59
N TYR A 8 4.01 -11.56 -3.06
CA TYR A 8 4.33 -10.15 -2.80
C TYR A 8 4.15 -9.77 -1.32
N GLN A 9 3.14 -10.32 -0.64
CA GLN A 9 2.95 -10.10 0.80
C GLN A 9 4.10 -10.71 1.59
N GLU A 10 4.45 -11.96 1.33
CA GLU A 10 5.57 -12.64 1.98
C GLU A 10 6.91 -11.92 1.76
N ALA A 11 7.19 -11.52 0.51
CA ALA A 11 8.41 -10.78 0.19
C ALA A 11 8.49 -9.44 0.94
N PHE A 12 7.36 -8.75 1.07
CA PHE A 12 7.27 -7.51 1.85
C PHE A 12 7.51 -7.77 3.34
N ASP A 13 6.91 -8.81 3.92
CA ASP A 13 7.04 -9.14 5.33
C ASP A 13 8.50 -9.46 5.69
N VAL A 14 9.17 -10.27 4.87
CA VAL A 14 10.59 -10.60 5.02
C VAL A 14 11.46 -9.35 4.90
N PHE A 15 11.18 -8.48 3.92
CA PHE A 15 11.90 -7.22 3.74
C PHE A 15 11.74 -6.30 4.96
N ALA A 16 10.52 -6.04 5.40
CA ALA A 16 10.23 -5.12 6.49
C ALA A 16 10.87 -5.61 7.80
N ALA A 17 10.69 -6.91 8.11
CA ALA A 17 11.29 -7.51 9.31
C ALA A 17 12.82 -7.39 9.29
N SER A 18 13.46 -7.72 8.17
CA SER A 18 14.92 -7.68 8.05
C SER A 18 15.48 -6.25 8.07
N TYR A 19 14.83 -5.32 7.38
CA TYR A 19 15.29 -3.93 7.28
C TYR A 19 15.22 -3.22 8.64
N PHE A 20 14.07 -3.30 9.32
CA PHE A 20 13.88 -2.58 10.59
C PHE A 20 14.57 -3.24 11.77
N ALA A 21 14.76 -4.56 11.78
CA ALA A 21 15.57 -5.24 12.80
C ALA A 21 17.02 -4.74 12.83
N ASN A 22 17.53 -4.26 11.70
CA ASN A 22 18.90 -3.76 11.55
C ASN A 22 19.01 -2.23 11.60
N HIS A 23 17.90 -1.52 11.82
CA HIS A 23 17.88 -0.06 11.82
C HIS A 23 17.88 0.53 13.24
N ARG A 24 18.55 1.69 13.41
CA ARG A 24 18.73 2.32 14.74
C ARG A 24 17.72 3.41 15.06
N ASP A 25 17.06 3.96 14.05
CA ASP A 25 16.04 4.99 14.21
C ASP A 25 14.65 4.35 14.38
N ALA A 26 14.14 4.41 15.60
CA ALA A 26 12.82 3.87 15.98
C ALA A 26 11.65 4.55 15.26
N GLU A 27 11.84 5.78 14.77
CA GLU A 27 10.80 6.55 14.08
C GLU A 27 10.86 6.39 12.55
N LEU A 28 11.87 5.68 12.02
CA LEU A 28 12.03 5.55 10.58
C LEU A 28 10.81 4.86 9.94
N GLU A 29 10.31 3.79 10.55
CA GLU A 29 9.18 3.04 10.00
C GLU A 29 7.92 3.89 9.91
N ALA A 30 7.60 4.64 10.97
CA ALA A 30 6.46 5.54 11.01
C ALA A 30 6.58 6.67 9.97
N ARG A 31 7.78 7.25 9.79
CA ARG A 31 8.01 8.24 8.73
C ARG A 31 7.88 7.63 7.34
N ALA A 32 8.41 6.43 7.13
CA ALA A 32 8.30 5.70 5.87
C ALA A 32 6.83 5.43 5.50
N ALA A 33 5.99 5.01 6.46
CA ALA A 33 4.56 4.82 6.25
C ALA A 33 3.85 6.10 5.79
N ARG A 34 4.15 7.23 6.42
CA ARG A 34 3.61 8.56 6.03
C ARG A 34 4.04 8.95 4.62
N TYR A 35 5.33 8.78 4.30
CA TYR A 35 5.84 9.09 2.97
C TYR A 35 5.26 8.18 1.91
N LEU A 36 5.10 6.88 2.19
CA LEU A 36 4.50 5.94 1.25
C LEU A 36 3.08 6.37 0.88
N ALA A 37 2.25 6.77 1.84
CA ALA A 37 0.91 7.27 1.55
C ALA A 37 0.93 8.53 0.66
N GLY A 38 1.84 9.47 0.93
CA GLY A 38 2.03 10.65 0.08
C GLY A 38 2.49 10.30 -1.35
N LEU A 39 3.45 9.37 -1.47
CA LEU A 39 3.97 8.90 -2.76
C LEU A 39 2.90 8.17 -3.57
N MET A 40 2.03 7.38 -2.92
CA MET A 40 0.90 6.74 -3.58
C MET A 40 -0.03 7.77 -4.23
N LEU A 41 -0.40 8.84 -3.51
CA LEU A 41 -1.20 9.92 -4.11
C LEU A 41 -0.46 10.61 -5.25
N ALA A 42 0.83 10.89 -5.09
CA ALA A 42 1.62 11.52 -6.15
C ALA A 42 1.69 10.66 -7.43
N ARG A 43 1.63 9.33 -7.31
CA ARG A 43 1.58 8.41 -8.47
C ARG A 43 0.22 8.35 -9.14
N ILE A 44 -0.86 8.79 -8.48
CA ILE A 44 -2.21 8.81 -9.06
C ILE A 44 -2.57 10.19 -9.60
N ASP A 45 -2.30 11.24 -8.82
CA ASP A 45 -2.75 12.61 -9.07
C ASP A 45 -1.60 13.60 -9.40
N GLY A 46 -0.33 13.16 -9.29
CA GLY A 46 0.83 14.03 -9.45
C GLY A 46 1.32 14.18 -10.89
N LYS A 47 2.43 14.91 -11.06
CA LYS A 47 3.05 15.23 -12.37
C LYS A 47 3.66 14.03 -13.10
N SER A 48 3.76 12.87 -12.45
CA SER A 48 4.29 11.61 -13.03
C SER A 48 3.34 10.46 -12.67
N PRO A 49 2.13 10.45 -13.25
CA PRO A 49 1.16 9.41 -12.96
C PRO A 49 1.65 8.06 -13.49
N VAL A 50 1.24 6.99 -12.83
CA VAL A 50 1.45 5.63 -13.34
C VAL A 50 0.48 5.39 -14.50
N GLU A 51 1.03 5.27 -15.72
CA GLU A 51 0.22 5.10 -16.93
C GLU A 51 -0.40 3.71 -17.07
N TYR A 52 0.19 2.68 -16.43
CA TYR A 52 -0.33 1.30 -16.50
C TYR A 52 -1.51 1.03 -15.56
N ILE A 53 -1.84 1.95 -14.64
CA ILE A 53 -3.09 1.91 -13.88
C ILE A 53 -4.09 2.72 -14.70
N SER A 54 -4.82 2.06 -15.58
CA SER A 54 -5.78 2.72 -16.48
C SER A 54 -7.19 2.78 -15.91
N ASP A 55 -7.58 1.79 -15.11
CA ASP A 55 -8.93 1.72 -14.51
C ASP A 55 -9.13 2.84 -13.48
N THR A 56 -10.19 3.62 -13.68
CA THR A 56 -10.60 4.69 -12.76
C THR A 56 -10.98 4.12 -11.40
N ALA A 57 -11.63 2.96 -11.35
CA ALA A 57 -12.00 2.32 -10.10
C ALA A 57 -10.78 1.92 -9.27
N ASP A 58 -9.67 1.55 -9.92
CA ASP A 58 -8.41 1.23 -9.25
C ASP A 58 -7.68 2.48 -8.79
N LYS A 59 -7.62 3.53 -9.61
CA LYS A 59 -7.10 4.84 -9.20
C LYS A 59 -7.83 5.36 -7.96
N ASP A 60 -9.16 5.27 -7.95
CA ASP A 60 -9.99 5.70 -6.84
C ASP A 60 -9.72 4.88 -5.57
N ALA A 61 -9.49 3.57 -5.71
CA ALA A 61 -9.12 2.69 -4.61
C ALA A 61 -7.79 3.07 -3.98
N VAL A 62 -6.77 3.34 -4.82
CA VAL A 62 -5.45 3.81 -4.35
C VAL A 62 -5.58 5.17 -3.66
N ARG A 63 -6.36 6.08 -4.24
CA ARG A 63 -6.60 7.42 -3.69
C ARG A 63 -7.28 7.36 -2.33
N ALA A 64 -8.33 6.55 -2.19
CA ALA A 64 -9.05 6.38 -0.93
C ALA A 64 -8.14 5.79 0.15
N PHE A 65 -7.38 4.75 -0.18
CA PHE A 65 -6.42 4.12 0.71
C PHE A 65 -5.37 5.12 1.21
N ALA A 66 -4.72 5.82 0.28
CA ALA A 66 -3.66 6.77 0.62
C ALA A 66 -4.17 7.96 1.44
N ARG A 67 -5.37 8.49 1.13
CA ARG A 67 -6.02 9.56 1.93
C ARG A 67 -6.31 9.10 3.35
N ALA A 68 -6.82 7.88 3.54
CA ALA A 68 -7.08 7.33 4.86
C ALA A 68 -5.79 7.22 5.69
N HIS A 69 -4.69 6.78 5.07
CA HIS A 69 -3.38 6.67 5.72
C HIS A 69 -2.67 8.01 5.93
N LEU A 70 -3.02 9.08 5.21
CA LEU A 70 -2.57 10.43 5.54
C LEU A 70 -3.36 11.04 6.70
N ALA A 71 -4.66 10.79 6.76
CA ALA A 71 -5.52 11.27 7.84
C ALA A 71 -5.24 10.53 9.16
N THR A 72 -4.93 9.23 9.09
CA THR A 72 -4.57 8.40 10.24
C THR A 72 -3.34 7.56 9.89
N PRO A 73 -2.13 8.11 10.08
CA PRO A 73 -0.89 7.42 9.78
C PRO A 73 -0.72 6.12 10.57
N ALA A 74 -0.31 5.07 9.87
CA ALA A 74 0.17 3.86 10.53
C ALA A 74 1.54 4.13 11.15
N SER A 75 1.78 3.56 12.33
CA SER A 75 3.11 3.57 12.97
C SER A 75 4.03 2.50 12.39
N ARG A 76 3.46 1.49 11.71
CA ARG A 76 4.19 0.37 11.10
C ARG A 76 3.79 0.19 9.64
N LEU A 77 4.77 -0.18 8.81
CA LEU A 77 4.52 -0.48 7.40
C LEU A 77 3.73 -1.80 7.24
N GLY A 78 3.88 -2.74 8.18
CA GLY A 78 3.08 -3.97 8.23
C GLY A 78 1.57 -3.70 8.31
N ASP A 79 1.14 -2.79 9.20
CA ASP A 79 -0.29 -2.45 9.34
C ASP A 79 -0.90 -1.87 8.05
N MET A 80 -0.08 -1.14 7.28
CA MET A 80 -0.45 -0.60 5.99
C MET A 80 -0.54 -1.70 4.92
N ALA A 81 0.43 -2.63 4.90
CA ALA A 81 0.43 -3.75 3.98
C ALA A 81 -0.77 -4.70 4.21
N ASP A 82 -1.08 -5.04 5.45
CA ASP A 82 -2.23 -5.89 5.78
C ASP A 82 -3.55 -5.30 5.25
N ARG A 83 -3.73 -3.99 5.46
CA ARG A 83 -4.92 -3.28 4.96
C ARG A 83 -4.95 -3.24 3.44
N TRP A 84 -3.79 -3.04 2.80
CA TRP A 84 -3.66 -3.04 1.35
C TRP A 84 -4.06 -4.40 0.76
N PHE A 85 -3.45 -5.49 1.21
CA PHE A 85 -3.74 -6.83 0.69
C PHE A 85 -5.20 -7.24 0.95
N ARG A 86 -5.75 -6.93 2.12
CA ARG A 86 -7.17 -7.16 2.42
C ARG A 86 -8.09 -6.39 1.47
N GLN A 87 -7.83 -5.09 1.25
CA GLN A 87 -8.64 -4.28 0.34
C GLN A 87 -8.71 -4.90 -1.07
N TRP A 88 -7.59 -5.40 -1.59
CA TRP A 88 -7.54 -6.00 -2.93
C TRP A 88 -8.14 -7.41 -2.99
N ALA A 89 -8.07 -8.17 -1.91
CA ALA A 89 -8.79 -9.43 -1.75
C ALA A 89 -10.30 -9.20 -1.87
N ASP A 90 -10.83 -8.30 -1.03
CA ASP A 90 -12.26 -7.98 -0.99
C ASP A 90 -12.75 -7.44 -2.34
N ARG A 91 -11.93 -6.62 -3.03
CA ARG A 91 -12.27 -6.08 -4.37
C ARG A 91 -12.31 -7.18 -5.43
N SER A 92 -11.38 -8.13 -5.37
CA SER A 92 -11.35 -9.25 -6.31
C SER A 92 -12.57 -10.16 -6.16
N GLU A 93 -12.99 -10.42 -4.92
CA GLU A 93 -14.17 -11.24 -4.63
C GLU A 93 -15.46 -10.57 -5.11
N ARG A 94 -15.61 -9.24 -4.89
CA ARG A 94 -16.77 -8.48 -5.38
C ARG A 94 -16.84 -8.41 -6.91
N GLY A 95 -15.70 -8.28 -7.58
CA GLY A 95 -15.63 -8.27 -9.04
C GLY A 95 -15.93 -9.64 -9.66
N ALA A 96 -15.68 -10.74 -8.94
CA ALA A 96 -16.03 -12.10 -9.39
C ALA A 96 -17.52 -12.45 -9.19
N ALA A 97 -18.24 -11.67 -8.38
CA ALA A 97 -19.66 -11.87 -8.05
C ALA A 97 -20.63 -11.00 -8.87
N SER A 98 -20.12 -10.18 -9.81
CA SER A 98 -20.88 -9.28 -10.69
C SER A 98 -20.76 -9.72 -12.15
#